data_AF-E9HD58-F1
#
_entry.id   AF-E9HD58-F1
#
_cell.length_a   1.000
_cell.length_b   1.000
_cell.length_c   1.000
_cell.angle_alpha   90.00
_cell.angle_beta   90.00
_cell.angle_gamma   90.00
#
_symmetry.space_group_name_H-M   'P 1'
#
loop_
_entity.id
_entity.type
_entity.pdbx_description
1 polymer ?
#
loop_
_entity_poly.entity_id
_entity_poly.type
_entity_poly.pdbx_seq_one_letter_code
_entity_poly.pdbx_strand_id
1 'polypeptide(L)'
;MTLFTSVTIKIKEDLEAKVVNLETKVARLEAQVNHQESIFTALIKSERDKKFASQKGISRNVETNEHYKRNAAPRTCGEVFATNPLLDSGMYWIDPDGQGVGDNAINVYCNMTTGSTSVLHDSELKIDVGKCSDPGCYSRKINYYATEKQIAALVGLSNNCSQTIIVVRLQQRSLNK
;
A
#
# COMPACT_ATOMS: atom_id res chain seq x y z
N MET A 1 49.52 13.95 -7.25
CA MET A 1 49.08 13.41 -5.94
C MET A 1 48.11 14.35 -5.20
N THR A 2 48.18 15.67 -5.41
CA THR A 2 47.36 16.71 -4.74
C THR A 2 45.94 16.90 -5.28
N LEU A 3 45.67 16.61 -6.56
CA LEU A 3 44.29 16.72 -7.11
C LEU A 3 43.38 15.61 -6.59
N PHE A 4 43.91 14.38 -6.49
CA PHE A 4 43.15 13.21 -6.08
C PHE A 4 42.65 13.34 -4.63
N THR A 5 43.52 13.84 -3.75
CA THR A 5 43.17 14.13 -2.35
C THR A 5 42.13 15.24 -2.23
N SER A 6 42.21 16.30 -3.04
CA SER A 6 41.21 17.38 -3.04
C SER A 6 39.82 16.93 -3.48
N VAL A 7 39.72 16.03 -4.47
CA VAL A 7 38.44 15.45 -4.92
C VAL A 7 37.83 14.57 -3.84
N THR A 8 38.63 13.72 -3.18
CA THR A 8 38.12 12.85 -2.09
C THR A 8 37.64 13.66 -0.88
N ILE A 9 38.27 14.79 -0.57
CA ILE A 9 37.83 15.67 0.52
C ILE A 9 36.47 16.29 0.20
N LYS A 10 36.28 16.85 -1.00
CA LYS A 10 34.99 17.42 -1.43
C LYS A 10 33.85 16.40 -1.43
N ILE A 11 34.12 15.17 -1.85
CA ILE A 11 33.13 14.08 -1.84
C ILE A 11 32.76 13.72 -0.39
N LYS A 12 33.75 13.68 0.51
CA LYS A 12 33.53 13.41 1.93
C LYS A 12 32.65 14.49 2.57
N GLU A 13 32.92 15.75 2.29
CA GLU A 13 32.13 16.89 2.79
C GLU A 13 30.69 16.87 2.28
N ASP A 14 30.47 16.59 0.98
CA ASP A 14 29.13 16.47 0.39
C ASP A 14 28.36 15.27 0.97
N LEU A 15 29.05 14.16 1.23
CA LEU A 15 28.47 12.98 1.84
C LEU A 15 28.07 13.25 3.30
N GLU A 16 28.94 13.92 4.07
CA GLU A 16 28.64 14.32 5.45
C GLU A 16 27.43 15.27 5.50
N ALA A 17 27.34 16.24 4.59
CA ALA A 17 26.17 17.13 4.48
C ALA A 17 24.88 16.37 4.12
N LYS A 18 24.96 15.37 3.25
CA LYS A 18 23.82 14.50 2.89
C LYS A 18 23.38 13.61 4.06
N VAL A 19 24.32 13.08 4.84
CA VAL A 19 24.00 12.29 6.04
C VAL A 19 23.22 13.14 7.04
N VAL A 20 23.67 14.36 7.34
CA VAL A 20 22.96 15.27 8.25
C VAL A 20 21.55 15.61 7.74
N ASN A 21 21.40 15.83 6.42
CA ASN A 21 20.08 16.06 5.82
C ASN A 21 19.16 14.82 5.92
N LEU A 22 19.71 13.62 5.78
CA LEU A 22 18.94 12.39 5.95
C LEU A 22 18.53 12.17 7.40
N GLU A 23 19.43 12.40 8.35
CA GLU A 23 19.15 12.29 9.79
C GLU A 23 18.03 13.25 10.21
N THR A 24 18.07 14.50 9.75
CA THR A 24 17.00 15.48 10.03
C THR A 24 15.66 15.09 9.41
N LYS A 25 15.66 14.48 8.21
CA LYS A 25 14.44 13.94 7.60
C LYS A 25 13.88 12.75 8.37
N VAL A 26 14.75 11.85 8.85
CA VAL A 26 14.34 10.69 9.66
C VAL A 26 13.69 11.17 10.97
N ALA A 27 14.33 12.10 11.68
CA ALA A 27 13.78 12.66 12.92
C ALA A 27 12.41 13.33 12.69
N ARG A 28 12.24 14.02 11.56
CA ARG A 28 10.95 14.64 11.19
C ARG A 28 9.88 13.58 10.89
N LEU A 29 10.23 12.51 10.19
CA LEU A 29 9.31 11.41 9.88
C LEU A 29 8.89 10.68 11.16
N GLU A 30 9.82 10.39 12.06
CA GLU A 30 9.54 9.76 13.36
C GLU A 30 8.58 10.63 14.19
N ALA A 31 8.77 11.95 14.20
CA ALA A 31 7.85 12.86 14.87
C ALA A 31 6.44 12.83 14.25
N GLN A 32 6.32 12.69 12.92
CA GLN A 32 5.03 12.56 12.24
C GLN A 32 4.33 11.24 12.57
N VAL A 33 5.07 10.13 12.64
CA VAL A 33 4.54 8.81 13.03
C VAL A 33 4.01 8.86 14.47
N ASN A 34 4.81 9.39 15.41
CA ASN A 34 4.39 9.53 16.81
C ASN A 34 3.15 10.42 16.95
N HIS A 35 3.05 11.48 16.14
CA HIS A 35 1.88 12.35 16.11
C HIS A 35 0.62 11.60 15.63
N GLN A 36 0.74 10.80 14.56
CA GLN A 36 -0.36 9.96 14.08
C GLN A 36 -0.78 8.91 15.13
N GLU A 37 0.17 8.29 15.82
CA GLU A 37 -0.13 7.30 16.87
C GLU A 37 -0.88 7.92 18.06
N SER A 38 -0.51 9.14 18.45
CA SER A 38 -1.21 9.91 19.49
C SER A 38 -2.64 10.23 19.07
N ILE A 39 -2.85 10.69 17.83
CA ILE A 39 -4.19 10.95 17.28
C ILE A 39 -5.01 9.66 17.26
N PHE A 40 -4.45 8.56 16.77
CA PHE A 40 -5.13 7.27 16.70
C PHE A 40 -5.55 6.77 18.09
N THR A 41 -4.66 6.90 19.08
CA THR A 41 -4.95 6.54 20.48
C THR A 41 -6.07 7.41 21.07
N ALA A 42 -6.07 8.71 20.79
CA ALA A 42 -7.11 9.63 21.21
C ALA A 42 -8.47 9.31 20.57
N LEU A 43 -8.49 8.97 19.27
CA LEU A 43 -9.71 8.57 18.56
C LEU A 43 -10.29 7.28 19.14
N ILE A 44 -9.47 6.25 19.39
CA ILE A 44 -9.91 5.00 20.03
C ILE A 44 -10.48 5.25 21.44
N LYS A 45 -9.86 6.14 22.22
CA LYS A 45 -10.39 6.51 23.54
C LYS A 45 -11.76 7.18 23.42
N SER A 46 -11.91 8.09 22.47
CA SER A 46 -13.18 8.78 22.22
C SER A 46 -14.31 7.84 21.78
N GLU A 47 -14.01 6.77 21.04
CA GLU A 47 -14.99 5.74 20.68
C GLU A 47 -15.37 4.85 21.88
N ARG A 48 -14.41 4.53 22.75
CA ARG A 48 -14.67 3.77 24.00
C ARG A 48 -15.57 4.54 24.95
N ASP A 49 -15.35 5.84 25.13
CA ASP A 49 -16.14 6.67 26.05
C ASP A 49 -17.58 6.88 25.54
N LYS A 50 -17.78 6.99 24.22
CA LYS A 50 -19.12 7.04 23.59
C LYS A 50 -19.89 5.71 23.75
N LYS A 51 -19.22 4.56 23.66
CA LYS A 51 -19.84 3.24 23.90
C LYS A 51 -20.24 3.05 25.37
N PHE A 52 -19.46 3.58 26.32
CA PHE A 52 -19.74 3.45 27.75
C PHE A 52 -20.89 4.34 28.24
N ALA A 53 -21.09 5.52 27.65
CA ALA A 53 -22.21 6.41 27.97
C ALA A 53 -23.57 5.86 27.47
N SER A 54 -23.58 5.04 26.42
CA SER A 54 -24.80 4.41 25.87
C SER A 54 -25.20 3.10 26.56
N GLN A 55 -24.36 2.56 27.47
CA GLN A 55 -24.53 1.22 28.06
C GLN A 55 -25.20 1.19 29.45
N LYS A 56 -25.62 2.34 30.00
CA LYS A 56 -26.39 2.37 31.24
C LYS A 56 -27.88 2.13 30.96
N GLY A 57 -28.20 0.92 30.53
CA GLY A 57 -29.57 0.48 30.29
C GLY A 57 -29.64 -0.94 29.74
N ILE A 58 -29.85 -1.91 30.64
CA ILE A 58 -30.31 -3.29 30.41
C ILE A 58 -29.21 -4.35 30.16
N SER A 59 -29.28 -5.39 31.00
CA SER A 59 -28.32 -6.48 31.16
C SER A 59 -28.77 -7.74 30.41
N ARG A 60 -27.81 -8.34 29.68
CA ARG A 60 -27.69 -9.75 29.26
C ARG A 60 -28.74 -10.32 28.29
N ASN A 61 -28.33 -10.57 27.04
CA ASN A 61 -27.97 -11.91 26.53
C ASN A 61 -27.67 -11.87 25.00
N VAL A 62 -26.48 -12.36 24.62
CA VAL A 62 -26.11 -12.90 23.28
C VAL A 62 -26.45 -12.04 22.03
N GLU A 63 -25.69 -10.97 21.78
CA GLU A 63 -25.62 -10.33 20.45
C GLU A 63 -24.20 -9.81 20.15
N THR A 64 -23.20 -10.70 20.16
CA THR A 64 -21.86 -10.35 19.62
C THR A 64 -21.78 -10.53 18.10
N ASN A 65 -22.85 -10.97 17.44
CA ASN A 65 -22.89 -11.32 16.01
C ASN A 65 -23.68 -10.35 15.10
N GLU A 66 -24.27 -9.28 15.64
CA GLU A 66 -25.02 -8.30 14.83
C GLU A 66 -24.18 -7.07 14.44
N HIS A 67 -23.10 -6.76 15.18
CA HIS A 67 -22.26 -5.59 14.86
C HIS A 67 -21.30 -5.85 13.69
N TYR A 68 -20.79 -7.08 13.54
CA TYR A 68 -20.02 -7.51 12.36
C TYR A 68 -20.90 -7.71 11.11
N LYS A 69 -22.23 -7.87 11.27
CA LYS A 69 -23.17 -7.91 10.14
C LYS A 69 -23.49 -6.53 9.56
N ARG A 70 -23.31 -5.44 10.33
CA ARG A 70 -23.71 -4.09 9.88
C ARG A 70 -22.67 -3.37 9.04
N ASN A 71 -21.41 -3.80 9.06
CA ASN A 71 -20.32 -3.21 8.26
C ASN A 71 -19.53 -4.29 7.53
N ALA A 72 -20.22 -5.20 6.83
CA ALA A 72 -19.53 -6.12 5.92
C ALA A 72 -18.74 -5.28 4.89
N ALA A 73 -17.47 -5.60 4.71
CA ALA A 73 -16.69 -4.93 3.68
C ALA A 73 -17.33 -5.23 2.31
N PRO A 74 -17.50 -4.21 1.45
CA PRO A 74 -18.03 -4.42 0.09
C PRO A 74 -17.11 -5.37 -0.67
N ARG A 75 -17.65 -6.20 -1.55
CA ARG A 75 -16.86 -7.23 -2.25
C ARG A 75 -15.99 -6.66 -3.36
N THR A 76 -16.40 -5.52 -3.92
CA THR A 76 -15.73 -4.88 -5.06
C THR A 76 -15.72 -3.37 -4.90
N CYS A 77 -14.83 -2.70 -5.64
CA CYS A 77 -14.88 -1.23 -5.75
C CYS A 77 -16.18 -0.73 -6.37
N GLY A 78 -16.82 -1.53 -7.24
CA GLY A 78 -18.14 -1.21 -7.80
C GLY A 78 -19.21 -1.14 -6.71
N GLU A 79 -19.16 -2.04 -5.73
CA GLU A 79 -20.05 -1.98 -4.55
C GLU A 79 -19.74 -0.76 -3.68
N VAL A 80 -18.47 -0.44 -3.45
CA VAL A 80 -18.08 0.80 -2.75
C VAL A 80 -18.72 2.02 -3.43
N PHE A 81 -18.58 2.13 -4.74
CA PHE A 81 -19.18 3.23 -5.51
C PHE A 81 -20.71 3.23 -5.43
N ALA A 82 -21.35 2.06 -5.53
CA ALA A 82 -22.80 1.94 -5.44
C ALA A 82 -23.36 2.39 -4.07
N THR A 83 -22.59 2.20 -2.99
CA THR A 83 -23.00 2.67 -1.65
C THR A 83 -22.93 4.19 -1.51
N ASN A 84 -21.94 4.84 -2.13
CA ASN A 84 -21.83 6.29 -2.13
C ASN A 84 -21.10 6.79 -3.39
N PRO A 85 -21.84 7.26 -4.41
CA PRO A 85 -21.26 7.77 -5.66
C PRO A 85 -20.43 9.06 -5.52
N LEU A 86 -20.42 9.68 -4.33
CA LEU A 86 -19.63 10.87 -4.03
C LEU A 86 -18.22 10.54 -3.52
N LEU A 87 -17.88 9.26 -3.39
CA LEU A 87 -16.55 8.83 -2.97
C LEU A 87 -15.52 9.06 -4.08
N ASP A 88 -14.37 9.62 -3.69
CA ASP A 88 -13.24 9.82 -4.59
C ASP A 88 -12.46 8.52 -4.83
N SER A 89 -11.69 8.48 -5.92
CA SER A 89 -10.73 7.40 -6.16
C SER A 89 -9.68 7.36 -5.05
N GLY A 90 -9.32 6.16 -4.58
CA GLY A 90 -8.46 6.01 -3.41
C GLY A 90 -8.29 4.57 -2.95
N MET A 91 -7.70 4.40 -1.76
CA MET A 91 -7.51 3.08 -1.14
C MET A 91 -8.75 2.70 -0.32
N TYR A 92 -9.26 1.49 -0.56
CA TYR A 92 -10.43 0.95 0.13
C TYR A 92 -10.20 -0.51 0.52
N TRP A 93 -10.82 -0.90 1.64
CA TRP A 93 -10.92 -2.30 2.03
C TRP A 93 -12.11 -2.93 1.32
N ILE A 94 -11.87 -4.05 0.64
CA ILE A 94 -12.90 -4.88 0.02
C ILE A 94 -12.71 -6.34 0.41
N ASP A 95 -13.79 -7.10 0.36
CA ASP A 95 -13.79 -8.53 0.66
C ASP A 95 -14.33 -9.39 -0.50
N PRO A 96 -13.52 -9.62 -1.56
CA PRO A 96 -13.96 -10.32 -2.76
C PRO A 96 -14.53 -11.72 -2.54
N ASP A 97 -13.94 -12.55 -1.68
CA ASP A 97 -14.48 -13.89 -1.40
C ASP A 97 -15.73 -13.83 -0.48
N GLY A 98 -15.85 -12.76 0.30
CA GLY A 98 -17.05 -12.33 0.99
C GLY A 98 -16.94 -12.47 2.51
N GLN A 99 -17.69 -11.64 3.23
CA GLN A 99 -17.59 -11.56 4.69
C GLN A 99 -17.72 -12.93 5.38
N GLY A 100 -16.66 -13.31 6.11
CA GLY A 100 -16.61 -14.56 6.87
C GLY A 100 -16.38 -15.79 6.00
N VAL A 101 -16.03 -15.61 4.73
CA VAL A 101 -15.58 -16.65 3.81
C VAL A 101 -14.07 -16.51 3.65
N GLY A 102 -13.36 -17.64 3.57
CA GLY A 102 -11.98 -17.65 3.11
C GLY A 102 -11.02 -16.80 3.96
N ASP A 103 -10.33 -15.88 3.30
CA ASP A 103 -9.26 -15.07 3.89
C ASP A 103 -9.78 -13.66 4.23
N ASN A 104 -9.06 -12.88 5.04
CA ASN A 104 -9.49 -11.53 5.40
C ASN A 104 -9.57 -10.58 4.17
N ALA A 105 -10.40 -9.54 4.30
CA ALA A 105 -10.49 -8.43 3.36
C ALA A 105 -9.11 -7.87 2.96
N ILE A 106 -9.03 -7.33 1.74
CA ILE A 106 -7.81 -6.80 1.13
C ILE A 106 -7.91 -5.29 0.90
N ASN A 107 -6.78 -4.59 0.95
CA ASN A 107 -6.69 -3.16 0.69
C ASN A 107 -6.26 -2.91 -0.76
N VAL A 108 -7.11 -2.27 -1.54
CA VAL A 108 -6.95 -2.08 -2.99
C VAL A 108 -7.14 -0.62 -3.36
N TYR A 109 -6.61 -0.23 -4.51
CA TYR A 109 -6.95 1.06 -5.10
C TYR A 109 -8.23 0.93 -5.93
N CYS A 110 -9.25 1.70 -5.57
CA CYS A 110 -10.47 1.86 -6.35
C CYS A 110 -10.40 3.14 -7.16
N ASN A 111 -10.48 3.00 -8.49
CA ASN A 111 -10.72 4.12 -9.37
C ASN A 111 -12.24 4.28 -9.53
N MET A 112 -12.83 5.25 -8.83
CA MET A 112 -14.28 5.50 -8.86
C MET A 112 -14.74 6.13 -10.17
N THR A 113 -13.83 6.70 -10.96
CA THR A 113 -14.14 7.26 -12.28
C THR A 113 -14.29 6.17 -13.33
N THR A 114 -13.45 5.14 -13.31
CA THR A 114 -13.48 4.03 -14.28
C THR A 114 -14.21 2.79 -13.73
N GLY A 115 -14.41 2.72 -12.42
CA GLY A 115 -14.92 1.53 -11.72
C GLY A 115 -13.89 0.41 -11.54
N SER A 116 -12.60 0.65 -11.86
CA SER A 116 -11.58 -0.40 -11.80
C SER A 116 -11.01 -0.62 -10.40
N THR A 117 -10.71 -1.87 -10.08
CA THR A 117 -9.97 -2.28 -8.88
C THR A 117 -8.51 -2.57 -9.24
N SER A 118 -7.55 -2.06 -8.47
CA SER A 118 -6.13 -2.35 -8.64
C SER A 118 -5.54 -2.94 -7.36
N VAL A 119 -5.00 -4.15 -7.47
CA VAL A 119 -4.30 -4.83 -6.38
C VAL A 119 -2.82 -4.43 -6.44
N LEU A 120 -2.30 -3.87 -5.35
CA LEU A 120 -0.94 -3.36 -5.28
C LEU A 120 0.10 -4.48 -5.12
N HIS A 121 1.33 -4.22 -5.55
CA HIS A 121 2.46 -5.14 -5.44
C HIS A 121 3.80 -4.44 -5.16
N ASP A 122 4.83 -5.23 -4.83
CA ASP A 122 6.17 -4.75 -4.46
C ASP A 122 7.11 -4.40 -5.64
N SER A 123 6.57 -4.22 -6.85
CA SER A 123 7.36 -4.03 -8.08
C SER A 123 7.04 -2.76 -8.87
N GLU A 124 6.54 -1.71 -8.22
CA GLU A 124 6.20 -0.44 -8.90
C GLU A 124 7.42 0.39 -9.33
N LEU A 125 8.57 0.19 -8.68
CA LEU A 125 9.79 0.95 -8.97
C LEU A 125 10.58 0.35 -10.13
N LYS A 126 11.26 1.21 -10.89
CA LYS A 126 12.21 0.79 -11.93
C LYS A 126 13.39 0.05 -11.29
N ILE A 127 13.76 -1.08 -11.87
CA ILE A 127 14.85 -1.93 -11.40
C ILE A 127 15.89 -2.03 -12.49
N ASP A 128 17.15 -1.80 -12.13
CA ASP A 128 18.28 -2.09 -13.00
C ASP A 128 18.63 -3.58 -12.87
N VAL A 129 18.43 -4.31 -13.96
CA VAL A 129 18.70 -5.76 -14.05
C VAL A 129 20.20 -6.02 -14.32
N GLY A 130 20.98 -4.98 -14.62
CA GLY A 130 22.39 -5.11 -14.98
C GLY A 130 22.58 -5.88 -16.29
N LYS A 131 23.76 -6.51 -16.44
CA LYS A 131 24.06 -7.33 -17.63
C LYS A 131 23.39 -8.69 -17.50
N CYS A 132 22.35 -8.89 -18.28
CA CYS A 132 21.61 -10.14 -18.37
C CYS A 132 21.43 -10.47 -19.87
N SER A 133 22.24 -11.41 -20.38
CA SER A 133 22.31 -11.73 -21.82
C SER A 133 21.70 -13.09 -22.17
N ASP A 134 21.67 -14.02 -21.23
CA ASP A 134 21.16 -15.36 -21.45
C ASP A 134 19.64 -15.43 -21.23
N PRO A 135 18.89 -16.27 -21.98
CA PRO A 135 17.48 -16.48 -21.69
C PRO A 135 17.26 -16.88 -20.22
N GLY A 136 16.41 -16.14 -19.51
CA GLY A 136 16.09 -16.42 -18.10
C GLY A 136 17.14 -15.99 -17.08
N CYS A 137 18.19 -15.25 -17.45
CA CYS A 137 19.19 -14.77 -16.48
C CYS A 137 18.63 -13.85 -15.39
N TYR A 138 17.43 -13.28 -15.60
CA TYR A 138 16.72 -12.51 -14.59
C TYR A 138 15.34 -13.11 -14.34
N SER A 139 15.08 -13.41 -13.09
CA SER A 139 13.76 -13.82 -12.60
C SER A 139 13.52 -13.13 -11.27
N ARG A 140 12.30 -12.63 -11.10
CA ARG A 140 11.87 -12.00 -9.86
C ARG A 140 10.43 -12.40 -9.56
N LYS A 141 10.20 -12.83 -8.32
CA LYS A 141 8.86 -13.01 -7.79
C LYS A 141 8.28 -11.64 -7.43
N ILE A 142 7.09 -11.34 -7.96
CA ILE A 142 6.29 -10.17 -7.60
C ILE A 142 5.37 -10.58 -6.45
N ASN A 143 5.40 -9.84 -5.35
CA ASN A 143 4.53 -10.08 -4.21
C ASN A 143 3.40 -9.06 -4.21
N TYR A 144 2.17 -9.56 -4.39
CA TYR A 144 0.96 -8.76 -4.23
C TYR A 144 0.61 -8.61 -2.75
N TYR A 145 0.06 -7.46 -2.39
CA TYR A 145 -0.45 -7.21 -1.03
C TYR A 145 -1.88 -7.75 -0.85
N ALA A 146 -2.14 -8.94 -1.38
CA ALA A 146 -3.39 -9.68 -1.29
C ALA A 146 -3.11 -11.18 -1.42
N THR A 147 -3.98 -12.03 -0.84
CA THR A 147 -3.84 -13.48 -0.97
C THR A 147 -4.30 -13.96 -2.35
N GLU A 148 -3.77 -15.09 -2.81
CA GLU A 148 -4.17 -15.68 -4.09
C GLU A 148 -5.68 -15.99 -4.14
N LYS A 149 -6.27 -16.40 -3.01
CA LYS A 149 -7.72 -16.67 -2.94
C LYS A 149 -8.55 -15.41 -3.15
N GLN A 150 -8.17 -14.31 -2.49
CA GLN A 150 -8.86 -13.03 -2.65
C GLN A 150 -8.69 -12.46 -4.06
N ILE A 151 -7.50 -12.59 -4.66
CA ILE A 151 -7.26 -12.22 -6.06
C ILE A 151 -8.11 -13.09 -7.00
N ALA A 152 -8.19 -14.41 -6.78
CA ALA A 152 -8.99 -15.31 -7.60
C ALA A 152 -10.49 -14.98 -7.49
N ALA A 153 -10.99 -14.69 -6.29
CA ALA A 153 -12.36 -14.26 -6.08
C ALA A 153 -12.65 -12.91 -6.78
N LEU A 154 -11.74 -11.94 -6.67
CA LEU A 154 -11.87 -10.65 -7.36
C LEU A 154 -11.88 -10.82 -8.89
N VAL A 155 -11.03 -11.69 -9.44
CA VAL A 155 -11.02 -12.04 -10.86
C VAL A 155 -12.36 -12.66 -11.27
N GLY A 156 -12.93 -13.56 -10.45
CA GLY A 156 -14.24 -14.16 -10.70
C GLY A 156 -15.40 -13.17 -10.68
N LEU A 157 -15.25 -12.04 -9.97
CA LEU A 157 -16.23 -10.95 -9.93
C LEU A 157 -16.01 -9.87 -11.00
N SER A 158 -14.93 -9.98 -11.79
CA SER A 158 -14.52 -8.97 -12.76
C SER A 158 -14.80 -9.41 -14.20
N ASN A 159 -15.29 -8.49 -15.04
CA ASN A 159 -15.50 -8.77 -16.47
C ASN A 159 -14.20 -8.95 -17.25
N ASN A 160 -13.13 -8.27 -16.82
CA ASN A 160 -11.81 -8.36 -17.41
C ASN A 160 -10.74 -8.07 -16.34
N CYS A 161 -9.52 -8.52 -16.59
CA CYS A 161 -8.36 -8.27 -15.74
C CYS A 161 -7.12 -8.05 -16.65
N SER A 162 -6.26 -7.10 -16.28
CA SER A 162 -5.06 -6.78 -17.03
C SER A 162 -3.92 -6.36 -16.11
N GLN A 163 -2.69 -6.71 -16.49
CA GLN A 163 -1.46 -6.22 -15.88
C GLN A 163 -0.48 -5.81 -16.97
N THR A 164 0.27 -4.72 -16.75
CA THR A 164 1.29 -4.21 -17.67
C THR A 164 2.67 -4.31 -17.03
N ILE A 165 3.63 -4.86 -17.77
CA ILE A 165 5.05 -4.92 -17.38
C ILE A 165 5.86 -4.16 -18.43
N ILE A 166 6.67 -3.19 -17.99
CA ILE A 166 7.47 -2.33 -18.89
C ILE A 166 8.94 -2.69 -18.76
N VAL A 167 9.55 -3.08 -19.88
CA VAL A 167 10.99 -3.35 -19.98
C VAL A 167 11.64 -2.27 -20.83
N VAL A 168 12.64 -1.60 -20.27
CA VAL A 168 13.40 -0.55 -20.97
C VAL A 168 14.83 -1.04 -21.22
N ARG A 169 15.23 -1.08 -22.49
CA ARG A 169 16.60 -1.46 -22.88
C ARG A 169 17.49 -0.21 -22.91
N LEU A 170 18.49 -0.17 -22.03
CA LEU A 170 19.53 0.87 -22.09
C LEU A 170 20.59 0.47 -23.13
N GLN A 171 20.60 1.12 -24.29
CA GLN A 171 21.73 1.04 -25.22
C GLN A 171 22.84 1.96 -24.71
N GLN A 172 23.93 1.39 -24.22
CA GLN A 172 25.16 2.16 -24.00
C GLN A 172 25.75 2.49 -25.37
N ARG A 173 25.61 3.75 -25.83
CA ARG A 173 26.41 4.25 -26.95
C ARG A 173 27.87 4.26 -26.48
N SER A 174 28.70 3.41 -27.06
CA SER A 174 30.15 3.49 -26.90
C SER A 174 30.60 4.84 -27.47
N LEU A 175 31.00 5.76 -26.61
CA LEU A 175 31.84 6.89 -27.01
C LEU A 175 33.23 6.31 -27.26
N ASN A 176 33.52 6.02 -28.53
CA ASN A 176 34.87 5.65 -28.96
C ASN A 176 35.85 6.75 -28.48
N LYS A 177 36.83 6.36 -27.66
CA LYS A 177 38.05 7.10 -27.38
C LYS A 177 39.23 6.19 -27.68
#